data_AF-A0A7S4NCT2-F1
#
_entry.id   AF-A0A7S4NCT2-F1
#
_cell.length_a   1.000
_cell.length_b   1.000
_cell.length_c   1.000
_cell.angle_alpha   90.00
_cell.angle_beta   90.00
_cell.angle_gamma   90.00
#
_symmetry.space_group_name_H-M   'P 1'
#
loop_
_entity.id
_entity.type
_entity.pdbx_description
1 polymer ?
#
loop_
_entity_poly.entity_id
_entity_poly.type
_entity_poly.pdbx_seq_one_letter_code
_entity_poly.pdbx_strand_id
1 'polypeptide(L)'
;GWQHPMNTAIFCTIIPKGQESELMGMFIFCGSVLSWLPPLLFTVLNESGVEMNIGLASMDLFFGCGLVALFLVGRYDKAVKRVRSGSDSALAGAEVGSMLKEPLDLSAVSEMS
;
A
#
# COMPACT_ATOMS: atom_id res chain seq x y z
N GLY A 1 0.94 5.89 20.69
CA GLY A 1 0.99 6.97 19.68
C GLY A 1 1.94 6.72 18.51
N TRP A 2 3.00 5.90 18.66
CA TRP A 2 4.07 5.79 17.63
C TRP A 2 3.87 4.66 16.60
N GLN A 3 3.01 3.68 16.90
CA GLN A 3 2.78 2.53 16.02
C GLN A 3 2.07 2.90 14.72
N HIS A 4 1.13 3.85 14.78
CA HIS A 4 0.40 4.29 13.60
C HIS A 4 1.29 4.96 12.54
N PRO A 5 2.14 5.96 12.89
CA PRO A 5 3.06 6.54 11.92
C PRO A 5 4.15 5.56 11.46
N MET A 6 4.59 4.63 12.31
CA MET A 6 5.56 3.60 11.92
C MET A 6 5.00 2.67 10.83
N ASN A 7 3.77 2.17 11.00
CA ASN A 7 3.12 1.30 10.01
C ASN A 7 2.93 2.00 8.66
N THR A 8 2.49 3.26 8.70
CA THR A 8 2.32 4.07 7.49
C THR A 8 3.66 4.35 6.81
N ALA A 9 4.72 4.65 7.58
CA ALA A 9 6.05 4.88 7.03
C ALA A 9 6.61 3.63 6.32
N ILE A 10 6.47 2.46 6.94
CA ILE A 10 6.87 1.18 6.31
C ILE A 10 6.08 0.94 5.03
N PHE A 11 4.75 1.17 5.06
CA PHE A 11 3.89 1.02 3.90
C PHE A 11 4.31 1.95 2.76
N CYS A 12 4.65 3.22 3.03
CA CYS A 12 5.12 4.15 2.00
C CYS A 12 6.38 3.68 1.26
N THR A 13 7.26 2.89 1.89
CA THR A 13 8.49 2.40 1.24
C THR A 13 8.26 1.31 0.19
N ILE A 14 7.12 0.62 0.25
CA ILE A 14 6.77 -0.50 -0.63
C ILE A 14 5.77 -0.11 -1.71
N ILE A 15 5.35 1.14 -1.77
CA ILE A 15 4.41 1.63 -2.78
C ILE A 15 5.18 2.08 -4.04
N PRO A 16 4.81 1.60 -5.24
CA PRO A 16 5.37 2.09 -6.49
C PRO A 16 4.94 3.53 -6.80
N LYS A 17 5.84 4.28 -7.42
CA LYS A 17 5.58 5.66 -7.86
C LYS A 17 4.47 5.69 -8.91
N GLY A 18 3.54 6.63 -8.76
CA GLY A 18 2.38 6.78 -9.66
C GLY A 18 1.07 6.17 -9.16
N GLN A 19 1.08 5.34 -8.10
CA GLN A 19 -0.14 4.78 -7.48
C GLN A 19 -0.22 5.01 -5.97
N GLU A 20 0.44 6.08 -5.49
CA GLU A 20 0.57 6.36 -4.06
C GLU A 20 -0.78 6.59 -3.37
N SER A 21 -1.68 7.31 -4.04
CA SER A 21 -3.00 7.63 -3.50
C SER A 21 -3.93 6.41 -3.43
N GLU A 22 -3.92 5.56 -4.48
CA GLU A 22 -4.77 4.37 -4.55
C GLU A 22 -4.42 3.34 -3.47
N LEU A 23 -3.13 3.04 -3.32
CA LEU A 23 -2.67 2.06 -2.34
C LEU A 23 -2.81 2.58 -0.91
N MET A 24 -2.53 3.86 -0.66
CA MET A 24 -2.71 4.46 0.66
C MET A 24 -4.20 4.50 1.06
N GLY A 25 -5.08 4.84 0.11
CA GLY A 25 -6.52 4.82 0.33
C GLY A 25 -7.03 3.43 0.71
N MET A 26 -6.59 2.39 -0.01
CA MET A 26 -6.91 1.00 0.32
C MET A 26 -6.41 0.59 1.71
N PHE A 27 -5.17 0.97 2.07
CA PHE A 27 -4.61 0.69 3.39
C PHE A 27 -5.45 1.31 4.52
N ILE A 28 -5.82 2.58 4.39
CA ILE A 28 -6.65 3.28 5.38
C ILE A 28 -8.05 2.65 5.44
N PHE A 29 -8.67 2.38 4.29
CA PHE A 29 -10.00 1.77 4.21
C PHE A 29 -10.04 0.41 4.91
N CYS A 30 -9.08 -0.48 4.63
CA CYS A 30 -8.99 -1.78 5.31
C CYS A 30 -8.81 -1.62 6.83
N GLY A 31 -7.95 -0.68 7.26
CA GLY A 31 -7.77 -0.38 8.69
C GLY A 31 -9.04 0.12 9.36
N SER A 32 -9.82 0.97 8.68
CA SER A 32 -11.11 1.43 9.17
C SER A 32 -12.12 0.30 9.26
N VAL A 33 -12.27 -0.55 8.24
CA VAL A 33 -13.20 -1.69 8.28
C VAL A 33 -12.89 -2.63 9.44
N LEU A 34 -11.62 -2.95 9.64
CA LEU A 34 -11.19 -3.86 10.72
C LEU A 34 -11.29 -3.24 12.13
N SER A 35 -11.44 -1.92 12.27
CA SER A 35 -11.54 -1.29 13.59
C SER A 35 -12.96 -1.32 14.17
N TRP A 36 -14.00 -1.24 13.33
CA TRP A 36 -15.39 -1.27 13.79
C TRP A 36 -16.09 -2.62 13.64
N LEU A 37 -15.57 -3.51 12.79
CA LEU A 37 -16.20 -4.80 12.53
C LEU A 37 -16.14 -5.77 13.74
N PRO A 38 -15.00 -5.94 14.44
CA PRO A 38 -14.95 -6.77 15.65
C PRO A 38 -15.90 -6.32 16.78
N PRO A 39 -15.96 -5.03 17.18
CA PRO A 39 -16.91 -4.61 18.20
C PRO A 39 -18.36 -4.75 17.73
N LEU A 40 -18.66 -4.52 16.45
CA LEU A 40 -20.01 -4.74 15.92
C LEU A 40 -20.41 -6.21 15.98
N LEU A 41 -19.52 -7.12 15.60
CA LEU A 41 -19.78 -8.56 15.70
C LEU A 41 -19.99 -8.97 17.16
N PHE A 42 -19.17 -8.46 18.08
CA PHE A 42 -19.32 -8.70 19.52
C PHE A 42 -20.68 -8.22 20.03
N THR A 43 -21.13 -7.02 19.63
CA THR A 43 -22.45 -6.49 20.00
C THR A 43 -23.58 -7.39 19.51
N VAL A 44 -23.54 -7.81 18.23
CA VAL A 44 -24.56 -8.70 17.65
C VAL A 44 -24.61 -10.05 18.38
N LEU A 45 -23.45 -10.64 18.67
CA LEU A 45 -23.36 -11.89 19.44
C LEU A 45 -23.95 -11.72 20.84
N ASN A 46 -23.62 -10.63 21.52
CA ASN A 46 -24.10 -10.35 22.86
C ASN A 46 -25.64 -10.12 22.89
N GLU A 47 -26.20 -9.45 21.88
CA GLU A 47 -27.65 -9.24 21.76
C GLU A 47 -28.42 -10.52 21.41
N SER A 48 -27.78 -11.47 20.70
CA SER A 48 -28.38 -12.77 20.39
C SER A 48 -28.46 -13.73 21.58
N GLY A 49 -28.01 -13.31 22.77
CA GLY A 49 -28.04 -14.11 24.00
C GLY A 49 -26.96 -15.18 24.08
N VAL A 50 -25.91 -15.06 23.25
CA VAL A 50 -24.75 -15.97 23.28
C VAL A 50 -23.90 -15.69 24.52
N GLU A 51 -23.32 -16.76 25.09
CA GLU A 51 -22.43 -16.64 26.24
C GLU A 51 -21.21 -15.74 25.93
N MET A 52 -20.85 -14.88 26.89
CA MET A 52 -19.77 -13.90 26.74
C MET A 52 -18.41 -14.54 26.41
N ASN A 53 -18.19 -15.80 26.80
CA ASN A 53 -17.00 -16.57 26.45
C ASN A 53 -16.87 -16.78 24.94
N ILE A 54 -17.98 -17.06 24.25
CA ILE A 54 -18.02 -17.23 22.80
C ILE A 54 -17.89 -15.88 22.09
N GLY A 55 -18.48 -14.82 22.69
CA GLY A 55 -18.29 -13.44 22.24
C GLY A 55 -16.82 -13.03 22.21
N LEU A 56 -16.06 -13.34 23.27
CA LEU A 56 -14.61 -13.10 23.33
C LEU A 56 -13.83 -13.96 22.33
N ALA A 57 -14.16 -15.26 22.23
CA ALA A 57 -13.52 -16.16 21.26
C ALA A 57 -13.71 -15.70 19.80
N SER A 58 -14.80 -15.00 19.48
CA SER A 58 -15.02 -14.43 18.14
C SER A 58 -14.01 -13.33 17.79
N MET A 59 -13.50 -12.59 18.78
CA MET A 59 -12.46 -11.57 18.56
C MET A 59 -11.11 -12.22 18.26
N ASP A 60 -10.82 -13.35 18.91
CA ASP A 60 -9.59 -14.13 18.66
C ASP A 60 -9.52 -14.64 17.22
N LEU A 61 -10.67 -14.92 16.58
CA LEU A 61 -10.71 -15.26 15.16
C LEU A 61 -10.22 -14.12 14.26
N PHE A 62 -10.52 -12.86 14.58
CA PHE A 62 -10.00 -11.71 13.83
C PHE A 62 -8.48 -11.58 13.96
N PHE A 63 -7.97 -11.76 15.18
CA PHE A 63 -6.52 -11.78 15.41
C PHE A 63 -5.85 -12.96 14.70
N GLY A 64 -6.47 -14.15 14.74
CA GLY A 64 -6.01 -15.33 14.03
C GLY A 64 -5.95 -15.12 12.52
N CYS A 65 -7.00 -14.55 11.92
CA CYS A 65 -7.01 -14.18 10.51
C CYS A 65 -5.91 -13.17 10.16
N GLY A 66 -5.70 -12.15 11.01
CA GLY A 66 -4.61 -11.18 10.84
C GLY A 66 -3.23 -11.83 10.90
N LEU A 67 -3.05 -12.79 11.80
CA LEU A 67 -1.81 -13.54 11.98
C LEU A 67 -1.52 -14.47 10.78
N VAL A 68 -2.54 -15.14 10.26
CA VAL A 68 -2.44 -15.91 9.00
C VAL A 68 -2.09 -14.98 7.82
N ALA A 69 -2.77 -13.84 7.69
CA ALA A 69 -2.45 -12.85 6.66
C ALA A 69 -1.00 -12.34 6.78
N LEU A 70 -0.50 -12.16 8.00
CA LEU A 70 0.90 -11.78 8.25
C LEU A 70 1.88 -12.87 7.78
N PHE A 71 1.56 -14.15 7.98
CA PHE A 71 2.39 -15.24 7.45
C PHE A 71 2.36 -15.35 5.92
N LEU A 72 1.28 -14.92 5.29
CA LEU A 72 1.15 -14.85 3.83
C LEU A 72 1.89 -13.63 3.24
N VAL A 73 2.13 -12.58 4.03
CA VAL A 73 2.96 -11.44 3.63
C VAL A 73 4.40 -11.90 3.45
N GLY A 74 4.86 -11.82 2.20
CA GLY A 74 6.22 -12.19 1.82
C GLY A 74 7.31 -11.29 2.42
N ARG A 75 8.57 -11.61 2.12
CA ARG A 75 9.73 -10.88 2.66
C ARG A 75 9.74 -9.41 2.23
N TYR A 76 9.71 -8.52 3.22
CA TYR A 76 9.75 -7.06 3.04
C TYR A 76 10.92 -6.59 2.16
N ASP A 77 12.14 -7.09 2.38
CA ASP A 77 13.32 -6.68 1.60
C ASP A 77 13.16 -6.91 0.08
N LYS A 78 12.44 -7.97 -0.29
CA LYS A 78 12.16 -8.28 -1.70
C LYS A 78 11.14 -7.30 -2.29
N ALA A 79 10.16 -6.88 -1.50
CA ALA A 79 9.15 -5.90 -1.92
C ALA A 79 9.80 -4.54 -2.19
N VAL A 80 10.64 -4.04 -1.26
CA VAL A 80 11.35 -2.77 -1.42
C VAL A 80 12.27 -2.79 -2.65
N LYS A 81 13.02 -3.88 -2.86
CA LYS A 81 13.89 -4.04 -4.04
C LYS A 81 13.11 -4.02 -5.35
N ARG A 82 11.94 -4.68 -5.40
CA ARG A 82 11.09 -4.71 -6.60
C ARG A 82 10.57 -3.32 -6.96
N VAL A 83 10.13 -2.55 -5.96
CA VAL A 83 9.63 -1.18 -6.15
C VAL A 83 10.73 -0.26 -6.65
N ARG A 84 11.93 -0.34 -6.04
CA ARG A 84 13.08 0.48 -6.46
C ARG A 84 13.50 0.18 -7.90
N SER A 85 13.66 -1.09 -8.25
CA SER A 85 14.02 -1.51 -9.61
C SER A 85 12.96 -1.12 -10.66
N GLY A 86 11.67 -1.21 -10.31
CA GLY A 86 10.59 -0.75 -11.18
C GLY A 86 10.58 0.76 -11.37
N SER A 87 10.91 1.52 -10.32
CA SER A 87 10.99 2.99 -10.39
C SER A 87 12.17 3.46 -11.26
N ASP A 88 13.35 2.83 -11.12
CA ASP A 88 14.54 3.16 -11.93
C ASP A 88 14.28 2.91 -13.43
N SER A 89 13.55 1.84 -13.75
CA SER A 89 13.17 1.50 -15.14
C SER A 89 12.16 2.49 -15.72
N ALA A 90 11.20 2.95 -14.91
CA ALA A 90 10.22 3.95 -15.31
C ALA A 90 10.87 5.32 -15.55
N LEU A 91 11.84 5.72 -14.73
CA LEU A 91 12.61 6.95 -14.91
C LEU A 91 13.48 6.89 -16.17
N ALA A 92 14.17 5.78 -16.43
CA ALA A 92 14.94 5.60 -17.65
C ALA A 92 14.06 5.70 -18.91
N GLY A 93 12.86 5.11 -18.88
CA GLY A 93 11.89 5.24 -19.97
C GLY A 93 11.39 6.68 -20.17
N ALA A 94 11.20 7.44 -19.08
CA ALA A 94 10.82 8.84 -19.14
C ALA A 94 11.94 9.73 -19.70
N GLU A 95 13.19 9.52 -19.28
CA GLU A 95 14.35 10.26 -19.79
C GLU A 95 14.59 10.00 -21.28
N VAL A 96 14.50 8.74 -21.71
CA VAL A 96 14.57 8.38 -23.14
C VAL A 96 13.41 9.00 -23.93
N GLY A 97 12.21 9.03 -23.35
CA GLY A 97 11.05 9.71 -23.93
C GLY A 97 11.24 11.23 -24.09
N SER A 98 11.95 11.87 -23.15
CA SER A 98 12.31 13.30 -23.28
C SER A 98 13.43 13.54 -24.30
N MET A 99 14.43 12.66 -24.40
CA MET A 99 15.49 12.79 -25.41
C MET A 99 14.95 12.60 -26.83
N LEU A 100 13.99 11.71 -27.04
CA LEU A 100 13.32 11.55 -28.34
C LEU A 100 12.40 12.73 -28.70
N LYS A 101 12.14 13.64 -27.76
CA LYS A 101 11.29 14.82 -27.94
C LYS A 101 12.09 16.10 -28.14
N GLU A 102 13.42 16.07 -28.17
CA GLU A 102 14.21 17.18 -28.70
C GLU A 102 13.94 17.28 -30.22
N PRO A 103 13.18 18.29 -30.71
CA PRO A 103 13.16 18.53 -32.13
C PRO A 103 14.56 18.98 -32.52
N LEU A 104 15.15 18.28 -33.49
CA LEU A 104 16.34 18.68 -34.22
C LEU A 104 16.19 20.18 -34.55
N ASP A 105 16.89 21.05 -33.81
CA ASP A 105 16.86 22.49 -34.03
C ASP A 105 17.63 22.80 -35.31
N LEU A 106 16.92 22.58 -36.43
CA LEU A 106 17.34 22.90 -37.79
C LEU A 106 17.35 24.42 -38.05
N SER A 107 17.02 25.26 -37.06
CA SER A 107 17.09 26.72 -37.23
C SER A 107 18.52 27.26 -37.11
N ALA A 108 19.41 26.57 -36.38
CA ALA A 108 20.81 26.96 -36.24
C ALA A 108 21.67 26.75 -37.50
N VAL A 109 21.20 25.96 -38.48
CA VAL A 109 21.94 25.70 -39.74
C VAL A 109 21.53 26.69 -40.84
N SER A 110 20.40 27.40 -40.70
CA SER A 110 19.92 28.36 -41.70
C SER A 110 20.49 29.77 -41.53
N GLU A 111 21.14 30.11 -40.42
CA GLU A 111 21.80 31.42 -40.21
C GLU A 111 23.28 31.45 -40.63
N MET A 112 23.80 30.33 -41.16
CA MET A 112 25.21 30.19 -41.57
C MET A 112 25.42 30.08 -43.08
N SER A 113 24.40 30.41 -43.89
CA SER A 113 24.49 30.45 -45.36
C SER A 113 23.93 31.74 -45.94
#